data_AF-A0A962NN98-F1
#
_entry.id   AF-A0A962NN98-F1
#
_cell.length_a   1.000
_cell.length_b   1.000
_cell.length_c   1.000
_cell.angle_alpha   90.00
_cell.angle_beta   90.00
_cell.angle_gamma   90.00
#
_symmetry.space_group_name_H-M   'P 1'
#
loop_
_entity.id
_entity.type
_entity.pdbx_description
1 polymer ?
#
loop_
_entity_poly.entity_id
_entity_poly.type
_entity_poly.pdbx_seq_one_letter_code
_entity_poly.pdbx_strand_id
1 'polypeptide(L)'
;MKKSTLVKGLILGLSFAAFGAQAEEAAAVNEAQLRKDMGYFFGYSFANMLKQGGNTDVDPDTLLQGLKDSLAGVQPALSEEAQRAIVARIQANQEALQTAMQQRQQQEAAANSQSGAAF
;
A
#
# COMPACT_ATOMS: atom_id res chain seq x y z
N MET A 1 73.71 22.67 -4.02
CA MET A 1 73.36 22.44 -5.44
C MET A 1 72.41 21.25 -5.53
N LYS A 2 71.21 21.48 -6.10
CA LYS A 2 70.27 20.58 -6.83
C LYS A 2 70.26 19.04 -6.62
N LYS A 3 69.04 18.55 -6.27
CA LYS A 3 68.22 17.46 -6.88
C LYS A 3 68.43 15.98 -6.43
N SER A 4 67.41 15.35 -5.81
CA SER A 4 66.45 14.35 -6.40
C SER A 4 66.92 12.90 -6.18
N THR A 5 66.17 11.82 -5.86
CA THR A 5 64.74 11.42 -5.92
C THR A 5 64.58 10.03 -5.22
N LEU A 6 63.42 9.77 -4.57
CA LEU A 6 62.56 8.54 -4.55
C LEU A 6 63.18 7.10 -4.61
N VAL A 7 62.71 6.03 -3.95
CA VAL A 7 61.40 5.31 -3.95
C VAL A 7 61.45 4.23 -2.82
N LYS A 8 60.48 4.15 -1.88
CA LYS A 8 59.39 3.13 -1.70
C LYS A 8 59.83 1.66 -1.89
N GLY A 9 59.40 0.64 -1.15
CA GLY A 9 58.34 0.44 -0.17
C GLY A 9 58.24 -1.09 0.02
N LEU A 10 58.17 -1.56 1.26
CA LEU A 10 58.25 -2.97 1.64
C LEU A 10 56.89 -3.67 1.43
N ILE A 11 56.87 -4.76 0.66
CA ILE A 11 55.68 -5.61 0.43
C ILE A 11 55.72 -6.74 1.46
N LEU A 12 54.66 -6.87 2.27
CA LEU A 12 54.41 -8.07 3.08
C LEU A 12 53.03 -8.61 2.74
N GLY A 13 53.01 -9.86 2.28
CA GLY A 13 51.84 -10.53 1.72
C GLY A 13 50.80 -10.95 2.75
N LEU A 14 49.55 -11.00 2.31
CA LEU A 14 48.46 -11.67 2.99
C LEU A 14 47.75 -12.57 1.97
N SER A 15 47.84 -13.88 2.19
CA SER A 15 47.09 -14.90 1.43
C SER A 15 45.62 -14.85 1.86
N PHE A 16 44.73 -14.55 0.92
CA PHE A 16 43.28 -14.57 1.12
C PHE A 16 42.75 -15.98 0.86
N ALA A 17 42.20 -16.63 1.88
CA ALA A 17 41.44 -17.87 1.72
C ALA A 17 40.10 -17.55 1.05
N ALA A 18 39.81 -18.17 -0.08
CA ALA A 18 38.55 -18.05 -0.79
C ALA A 18 37.42 -18.70 0.04
N PHE A 19 36.68 -17.87 0.77
CA PHE A 19 35.37 -18.23 1.30
C PHE A 19 34.40 -18.19 0.12
N GLY A 20 33.79 -19.35 -0.19
CA GLY A 20 32.92 -19.53 -1.35
C GLY A 20 31.79 -18.51 -1.36
N ALA A 21 31.81 -17.64 -2.38
CA ALA A 21 30.62 -16.90 -2.77
C ALA A 21 29.63 -17.91 -3.34
N GLN A 22 28.73 -18.39 -2.48
CA GLN A 22 27.48 -18.98 -2.92
C GLN A 22 26.73 -17.83 -3.60
N ALA A 23 26.83 -17.76 -4.93
CA ALA A 23 26.02 -16.87 -5.73
C ALA A 23 24.57 -17.30 -5.51
N GLU A 24 23.87 -16.57 -4.65
CA GLU A 24 22.43 -16.59 -4.59
C GLU A 24 21.95 -16.13 -5.96
N GLU A 25 21.54 -17.07 -6.80
CA GLU A 25 20.96 -16.79 -8.11
C GLU A 25 19.63 -16.07 -7.84
N ALA A 26 19.71 -14.75 -7.75
CA ALA A 26 18.56 -13.87 -7.70
C ALA A 26 17.74 -14.16 -8.96
N ALA A 27 16.63 -14.89 -8.80
CA ALA A 27 15.70 -15.16 -9.86
C ALA A 27 15.36 -13.82 -10.54
N ALA A 28 15.68 -13.70 -11.83
CA ALA A 28 15.43 -12.49 -12.58
C ALA A 28 13.95 -12.12 -12.45
N VAL A 29 13.68 -10.96 -11.87
CA VAL A 29 12.31 -10.48 -11.66
C VAL A 29 11.68 -10.27 -13.04
N ASN A 30 10.56 -10.94 -13.29
CA ASN A 30 9.78 -10.70 -14.49
C ASN A 30 9.07 -9.34 -14.34
N GLU A 31 9.69 -8.30 -14.88
CA GLU A 31 9.19 -6.92 -14.86
C GLU A 31 7.75 -6.79 -15.37
N ALA A 32 7.35 -7.58 -16.37
CA ALA A 32 5.99 -7.54 -16.87
C ALA A 32 4.98 -8.12 -15.88
N GLN A 33 5.36 -9.19 -15.17
CA GLN A 33 4.54 -9.77 -14.11
C GLN A 33 4.49 -8.86 -12.89
N LEU A 34 5.63 -8.31 -12.47
CA LEU A 34 5.70 -7.38 -11.34
C LEU A 34 4.76 -6.19 -11.54
N ARG A 35 4.71 -5.60 -12.75
CA ARG A 35 3.77 -4.51 -13.06
C ARG A 35 2.30 -4.92 -12.91
N LYS A 36 1.94 -6.15 -13.30
CA LYS A 36 0.58 -6.67 -13.12
C LYS A 36 0.24 -6.87 -11.64
N ASP A 37 1.17 -7.45 -10.89
CA ASP A 37 1.00 -7.71 -9.45
C ASP A 37 0.87 -6.39 -8.67
N MET A 38 1.65 -5.37 -9.04
CA MET A 38 1.50 -4.02 -8.50
C MET A 38 0.09 -3.47 -8.76
N GLY A 39 -0.41 -3.56 -9.99
CA GLY A 39 -1.75 -3.09 -10.35
C GLY A 39 -2.85 -3.76 -9.51
N TYR A 40 -2.77 -5.09 -9.37
CA TYR A 40 -3.69 -5.85 -8.51
C TYR A 40 -3.59 -5.44 -7.05
N PHE A 41 -2.36 -5.35 -6.51
CA PHE A 41 -2.10 -4.97 -5.12
C PHE A 41 -2.70 -3.61 -4.77
N PHE A 42 -2.50 -2.60 -5.63
CA PHE A 42 -3.07 -1.27 -5.41
C PHE A 42 -4.58 -1.27 -5.53
N GLY A 43 -5.15 -1.95 -6.52
CA GLY A 43 -6.60 -2.07 -6.69
C GLY A 43 -7.28 -2.72 -5.48
N TYR A 44 -6.72 -3.84 -5.00
CA TYR A 44 -7.20 -4.54 -3.80
C TYR A 44 -7.11 -3.67 -2.54
N SER A 45 -5.96 -3.01 -2.35
CA SER A 45 -5.73 -2.13 -1.21
C SER A 45 -6.69 -0.94 -1.20
N PHE A 46 -6.92 -0.34 -2.37
CA PHE A 46 -7.86 0.78 -2.52
C PHE A 46 -9.30 0.35 -2.25
N ALA A 47 -9.73 -0.81 -2.76
CA ALA A 47 -11.06 -1.36 -2.48
C ALA A 47 -11.28 -1.62 -0.97
N ASN A 48 -10.26 -2.11 -0.26
CA ASN A 48 -10.33 -2.27 1.19
C ASN A 48 -10.46 -0.94 1.92
N MET A 49 -9.79 0.12 1.47
CA MET A 49 -9.94 1.46 2.03
C MET A 49 -11.37 1.98 1.82
N LEU A 50 -11.97 1.79 0.63
CA LEU A 50 -13.36 2.14 0.38
C LEU A 50 -14.32 1.41 1.33
N LYS A 51 -14.11 0.10 1.51
CA LYS A 51 -14.90 -0.72 2.44
C LYS A 51 -14.78 -0.23 3.88
N GLN A 52 -13.57 0.09 4.33
CA GLN A 52 -13.32 0.64 5.66
C GLN A 52 -13.95 2.01 5.85
N GLY A 53 -14.07 2.81 4.80
CA GLY A 53 -14.76 4.11 4.84
C GLY A 53 -16.28 4.04 4.62
N GLY A 54 -16.86 2.85 4.39
CA GLY A 54 -18.28 2.70 4.07
C GLY A 54 -18.67 3.16 2.66
N ASN A 55 -17.72 3.30 1.74
CA ASN A 55 -17.92 3.84 0.39
C ASN A 55 -17.81 2.75 -0.70
N THR A 56 -18.48 1.60 -0.50
CA THR A 56 -18.40 0.47 -1.45
C THR A 56 -19.27 0.65 -2.69
N ASP A 57 -20.21 1.59 -2.66
CA ASP A 57 -21.17 1.91 -3.72
C ASP A 57 -20.56 2.90 -4.74
N VAL A 58 -19.36 2.57 -5.23
CA VAL A 58 -18.69 3.31 -6.30
C VAL A 58 -18.76 2.51 -7.59
N ASP A 59 -18.94 3.20 -8.70
CA ASP A 59 -18.88 2.58 -10.01
C ASP A 59 -17.41 2.26 -10.38
N PRO A 60 -17.03 0.99 -10.61
CA PRO A 60 -15.63 0.60 -10.82
C PRO A 60 -15.02 1.19 -12.09
N ASP A 61 -15.81 1.37 -13.15
CA ASP A 61 -15.32 1.87 -14.44
C ASP A 61 -14.94 3.35 -14.35
N THR A 62 -15.78 4.16 -13.70
CA THR A 62 -15.50 5.58 -13.44
C THR A 62 -14.40 5.77 -12.40
N LEU A 63 -14.27 4.87 -11.42
CA LEU A 63 -13.14 4.86 -10.50
C LEU A 63 -11.81 4.63 -11.24
N LEU A 64 -11.77 3.63 -12.12
CA LEU A 64 -10.60 3.35 -12.95
C LEU A 64 -10.28 4.52 -13.89
N GLN A 65 -11.31 5.18 -14.43
CA GLN A 65 -11.13 6.38 -15.24
C GLN A 65 -10.49 7.51 -14.43
N GLY A 66 -10.98 7.79 -13.22
CA GLY A 66 -10.38 8.80 -12.34
C GLY A 66 -8.92 8.50 -11.98
N LEU A 67 -8.56 7.22 -11.79
CA LEU A 67 -7.18 6.80 -11.58
C LEU A 67 -6.30 7.08 -12.81
N LYS A 68 -6.79 6.76 -14.01
CA LYS A 68 -6.08 7.03 -15.28
C LYS A 68 -5.90 8.53 -15.50
N ASP A 69 -6.94 9.31 -15.27
CA ASP A 69 -6.92 10.76 -15.45
C ASP A 69 -5.93 11.43 -14.48
N SER A 70 -5.94 11.02 -13.21
CA SER A 70 -4.99 11.50 -12.20
C SER A 70 -3.53 11.20 -12.59
N LEU A 71 -3.24 9.97 -13.06
CA LEU A 71 -1.90 9.60 -13.53
C LEU A 71 -1.47 10.38 -14.79
N ALA A 72 -2.42 10.77 -15.64
CA ALA A 72 -2.19 11.60 -16.81
C ALA A 72 -2.14 13.11 -16.50
N GLY A 73 -2.37 13.52 -15.24
CA GLY A 73 -2.43 14.93 -14.85
C GLY A 73 -3.69 15.65 -15.32
N VAL A 74 -4.74 14.91 -15.68
CA VAL A 74 -6.05 15.44 -16.05
C VAL A 74 -6.81 15.79 -14.78
N GLN A 75 -7.23 17.04 -14.66
CA GLN A 75 -8.00 17.49 -13.51
C GLN A 75 -9.44 16.96 -13.58
N PRO A 76 -10.01 16.48 -12.46
CA PRO A 76 -11.39 16.04 -12.43
C PRO A 76 -12.34 17.22 -12.67
N ALA A 77 -13.23 17.08 -13.65
CA ALA A 77 -14.24 18.08 -13.98
C ALA A 77 -15.51 17.88 -13.13
N LEU A 78 -15.42 18.12 -11.82
CA LEU A 78 -16.56 18.08 -10.90
C LEU A 78 -17.06 19.48 -10.59
N SER A 79 -18.36 19.73 -10.75
CA SER A 79 -18.98 20.98 -10.29
C SER A 79 -18.90 21.11 -8.77
N GLU A 80 -18.95 22.34 -8.24
CA GLU A 80 -18.96 22.55 -6.78
C GLU A 80 -20.13 21.85 -6.10
N GLU A 81 -21.29 21.80 -6.74
CA GLU A 81 -22.47 21.11 -6.22
C GLU A 81 -22.22 19.60 -6.11
N ALA A 82 -21.62 19.01 -7.15
CA ALA A 82 -21.22 17.60 -7.11
C ALA A 82 -20.22 17.33 -5.99
N GLN A 83 -19.21 18.19 -5.81
CA GLN A 83 -18.24 18.06 -4.73
C GLN A 83 -18.90 18.11 -3.35
N ARG A 84 -19.81 19.06 -3.11
CA ARG A 84 -20.57 19.15 -1.85
C ARG A 84 -21.41 17.90 -1.60
N ALA A 85 -22.10 17.39 -2.62
CA ALA A 85 -22.91 16.19 -2.51
C ALA A 85 -22.07 14.94 -2.19
N ILE A 86 -20.89 14.81 -2.82
CA ILE A 86 -19.95 13.72 -2.56
C ILE A 86 -19.46 13.77 -1.11
N VAL A 87 -19.03 14.95 -0.62
CA VAL A 87 -18.57 15.10 0.77
C VAL A 87 -19.67 14.74 1.78
N ALA A 88 -20.90 15.21 1.55
CA ALA A 88 -22.03 14.88 2.41
C ALA A 88 -22.32 13.36 2.43
N ARG A 89 -22.26 12.70 1.28
CA ARG A 89 -22.44 11.24 1.18
C ARG A 89 -21.35 10.48 1.94
N ILE A 90 -20.09 10.90 1.82
CA ILE A 90 -18.96 10.28 2.52
C ILE A 90 -19.12 10.42 4.04
N GLN A 91 -19.59 11.57 4.53
CA GLN A 91 -19.86 11.77 5.96
C GLN A 91 -20.99 10.85 6.45
N ALA A 92 -22.12 10.81 5.74
CA ALA A 92 -23.24 9.94 6.08
C ALA A 92 -22.85 8.44 6.11
N ASN A 93 -22.03 8.00 5.14
CA ASN A 93 -21.54 6.62 5.10
C ASN A 93 -20.66 6.29 6.32
N GLN A 94 -19.81 7.22 6.77
CA GLN A 94 -18.98 7.02 7.96
C GLN A 94 -19.80 6.97 9.26
N GLU A 95 -20.81 7.83 9.40
CA GLU A 95 -21.71 7.81 10.56
C GLU A 95 -22.52 6.50 10.62
N ALA A 96 -23.02 6.04 9.47
CA ALA A 96 -23.73 4.77 9.37
C ALA A 96 -22.82 3.59 9.76
N LEU A 97 -21.57 3.59 9.31
CA LEU A 97 -20.60 2.56 9.66
C LEU A 97 -20.31 2.53 11.17
N GLN A 98 -20.09 3.68 11.79
CA GLN A 98 -19.86 3.78 13.23
C GLN A 98 -21.06 3.25 14.03
N THR A 99 -22.26 3.66 13.64
CA THR A 99 -23.50 3.19 14.27
C THR A 99 -23.65 1.68 14.15
N ALA A 100 -23.40 1.12 12.97
CA ALA A 100 -23.47 -0.32 12.74
C ALA A 100 -22.42 -1.09 13.57
N MET A 101 -21.21 -0.54 13.73
CA MET A 101 -20.17 -1.14 14.58
C MET A 101 -20.58 -1.16 16.05
N GLN A 102 -21.12 -0.05 16.57
CA GLN A 102 -21.62 0.03 17.95
C GLN A 102 -22.76 -0.97 18.19
N GLN A 103 -23.70 -1.06 17.25
CA GLN A 103 -24.81 -2.01 17.34
C GLN A 103 -24.31 -3.46 17.35
N ARG A 104 -23.35 -3.81 16.48
CA ARG A 104 -22.75 -5.14 16.48
C ARG A 104 -22.04 -5.45 17.79
N GLN A 105 -21.27 -4.50 18.33
CA GLN A 105 -20.60 -4.69 19.62
C GLN A 105 -21.59 -4.92 20.76
N GLN A 106 -22.71 -4.19 20.80
CA GLN A 106 -23.76 -4.39 21.80
C GLN A 106 -24.44 -5.76 21.66
N GLN A 107 -24.72 -6.18 20.42
CA GLN A 107 -25.31 -7.51 20.14
C GLN A 107 -24.36 -8.63 20.57
N GLU A 108 -23.08 -8.53 20.24
CA GLU A 108 -22.05 -9.49 20.63
C GLU A 108 -21.87 -9.54 22.17
N ALA A 109 -21.88 -8.39 22.85
CA ALA A 109 -21.82 -8.33 24.31
C ALA A 109 -23.04 -8.98 24.98
N ALA A 110 -24.23 -8.75 24.45
CA ALA A 110 -25.47 -9.36 24.93
C ALA A 110 -25.46 -10.89 24.73
N ALA A 111 -25.04 -11.35 23.55
CA ALA A 111 -24.91 -12.77 23.24
C ALA A 111 -23.90 -13.46 24.18
N ASN A 112 -22.73 -12.86 24.38
CA ASN A 112 -21.70 -13.40 25.27
C ASN A 112 -22.18 -13.47 26.74
N SER A 113 -22.93 -12.46 27.20
CA SER A 113 -23.50 -12.46 28.56
C SER A 113 -24.52 -13.59 28.75
N GLN A 114 -25.34 -13.88 27.74
CA GLN A 114 -26.30 -14.98 27.77
C GLN A 114 -25.61 -16.35 27.74
N SER A 115 -24.62 -16.53 26.85
CA SER A 115 -23.85 -17.77 26.79
C SER A 115 -23.03 -18.01 28.05
N GLY A 116 -22.44 -16.97 28.65
CA GLY A 116 -21.71 -17.06 29.91
C GLY A 116 -22.59 -17.35 31.13
N ALA A 117 -23.87 -16.97 31.10
CA ALA A 117 -24.83 -17.32 32.15
C ALA A 117 -25.39 -18.75 32.01
N ALA A 118 -25.25 -19.37 30.84
CA ALA A 118 -25.71 -20.72 30.56
C ALA A 118 -24.63 -21.81 30.78
N PHE A 119 -23.40 -21.42 31.14
CA PHE A 119 -22.26 -22.29 31.39
C PHE A 119 -21.86 -22.25 32.87
#